data_AF-A0A9P8EZ81-F1
#
_entry.id   AF-A0A9P8EZ81-F1
#
_cell.length_a   1.000
_cell.length_b   1.000
_cell.length_c   1.000
_cell.angle_alpha   90.00
_cell.angle_beta   90.00
_cell.angle_gamma   90.00
#
_symmetry.space_group_name_H-M   'P 1'
#
loop_
_entity.id
_entity.type
_entity.pdbx_description
1 polymer ?
#
loop_
_entity_poly.entity_id
_entity_poly.type
_entity_poly.pdbx_seq_one_letter_code
_entity_poly.pdbx_strand_id
1 'polypeptide(L)'
;MPSTTAETLSLVNRNVSVAPLVLLSATDHYARSAKGTRKRVVGVLLGQNDGKNVRVSNSFAVPFEEDEKDPSVWFLDHNYIESMNDMFKKVNAREKLIGWYHTGPKLRASDLEINELFKRYTPNPLLVIIDVQPKDVGVPTDAYFAVDEIKDDGTTTAKTFVHTPSTIEAEEAEEIGVEHLLRDIRDVA
;
A
#
# COMPACT_ATOMS: atom_id res chain seq x y z
N MET A 1 -14.52 -4.52 -26.25
CA MET A 1 -15.63 -4.16 -25.34
C MET A 1 -15.20 -2.96 -24.50
N PRO A 2 -16.02 -1.90 -24.35
CA PRO A 2 -15.61 -0.63 -23.75
C PRO A 2 -15.58 -0.59 -22.21
N SER A 3 -16.10 -1.61 -21.51
CA SER A 3 -16.24 -1.60 -20.04
C SER A 3 -14.91 -1.71 -19.30
N THR A 4 -14.05 -2.66 -19.65
CA THR A 4 -12.73 -2.86 -19.00
C THR A 4 -11.79 -1.67 -19.25
N THR A 5 -11.84 -1.07 -20.44
CA THR A 5 -11.06 0.14 -20.76
C THR A 5 -11.57 1.36 -19.99
N ALA A 6 -12.88 1.50 -19.79
CA ALA A 6 -13.45 2.60 -19.01
C ALA A 6 -13.11 2.47 -17.51
N GLU A 7 -13.16 1.25 -16.96
CA GLU A 7 -12.80 0.98 -15.56
C GLU A 7 -11.32 1.23 -15.30
N THR A 8 -10.44 0.72 -16.17
CA THR A 8 -8.99 0.97 -16.08
C THR A 8 -8.65 2.45 -16.20
N LEU A 9 -9.24 3.18 -17.15
CA LEU A 9 -9.09 4.64 -17.26
C LEU A 9 -9.58 5.37 -16.01
N SER A 10 -10.68 4.92 -15.40
CA SER A 10 -11.19 5.52 -14.17
C SER A 10 -10.24 5.34 -13.00
N LEU A 11 -9.54 4.20 -12.93
CA LEU A 11 -8.57 3.87 -11.89
C LEU A 11 -7.27 4.67 -12.05
N VAL A 12 -6.76 4.75 -13.28
CA VAL A 12 -5.56 5.54 -13.61
C VAL A 12 -5.75 7.03 -13.30
N ASN A 13 -6.98 7.54 -13.44
CA ASN A 13 -7.33 8.92 -13.15
C ASN A 13 -7.71 9.17 -11.69
N ARG A 14 -7.53 8.19 -10.79
CA ARG A 14 -7.73 8.42 -9.35
C ARG A 14 -6.54 9.17 -8.78
N ASN A 15 -6.83 10.11 -7.88
CA ASN A 15 -5.81 10.78 -7.12
C ASN A 15 -5.50 9.95 -5.88
N VAL A 16 -4.29 9.40 -5.81
CA VAL A 16 -3.79 8.71 -4.60
C VAL A 16 -2.83 9.65 -3.88
N SER A 17 -3.15 10.01 -2.65
CA SER A 17 -2.24 10.75 -1.77
C SER A 17 -1.85 9.92 -0.55
N VAL A 18 -0.56 9.95 -0.22
CA VAL A 18 0.05 9.19 0.87
C VAL A 18 0.67 10.15 1.87
N ALA A 19 0.24 10.04 3.13
CA ALA A 19 0.78 10.83 4.22
C ALA A 19 2.23 10.44 4.54
N PRO A 20 3.14 11.39 4.80
CA PRO A 20 4.53 11.09 5.18
C PRO A 20 4.67 10.16 6.38
N LEU A 21 3.71 10.19 7.32
CA LEU A 21 3.67 9.28 8.47
C LEU A 21 3.65 7.80 8.05
N VAL A 22 2.95 7.47 6.97
CA VAL A 22 2.85 6.10 6.44
C VAL A 22 4.22 5.62 5.95
N LEU A 23 4.97 6.50 5.27
CA LEU A 23 6.32 6.19 4.78
C LEU A 23 7.28 5.92 5.94
N LEU A 24 7.24 6.77 6.96
CA LEU A 24 8.05 6.61 8.16
C LEU A 24 7.69 5.30 8.88
N SER A 25 6.39 5.00 9.04
CA SER A 25 5.91 3.78 9.68
C SER A 25 6.32 2.51 8.94
N ALA A 26 6.20 2.49 7.60
CA ALA A 26 6.61 1.35 6.80
C ALA A 26 8.12 1.13 6.83
N THR A 27 8.89 2.23 6.82
CA THR A 27 10.36 2.18 6.89
C THR A 27 10.84 1.71 8.27
N ASP A 28 10.25 2.19 9.37
CA ASP A 28 10.56 1.71 10.73
C ASP A 28 10.19 0.23 10.88
N HIS A 29 9.03 -0.19 10.36
CA HIS A 29 8.63 -1.60 10.36
C HIS A 29 9.66 -2.48 9.63
N TYR A 30 10.09 -2.08 8.43
CA TYR A 30 11.15 -2.79 7.71
C TYR A 30 12.46 -2.83 8.50
N ALA A 31 12.86 -1.70 9.11
CA ALA A 31 14.08 -1.57 9.88
C ALA A 31 14.13 -2.51 11.09
N ARG A 32 12.99 -2.82 11.70
CA ARG A 32 12.87 -3.72 12.85
C ARG A 32 12.77 -5.19 12.47
N SER A 33 12.00 -5.50 11.43
CA SER A 33 11.63 -6.89 11.13
C SER A 33 12.53 -7.55 10.08
N ALA A 34 12.99 -6.80 9.08
CA ALA A 34 13.59 -7.36 7.87
C ALA A 34 14.96 -6.79 7.54
N LYS A 35 15.48 -5.82 8.30
CA LYS A 35 16.79 -5.22 8.06
C LYS A 35 17.91 -6.26 8.06
N GLY A 36 18.63 -6.35 6.94
CA GLY A 36 19.70 -7.34 6.75
C GLY A 36 19.23 -8.71 6.27
N THR A 37 17.92 -8.87 6.02
CA THR A 37 17.34 -10.06 5.36
C THR A 37 16.87 -9.72 3.96
N ARG A 38 16.50 -10.74 3.18
CA ARG A 38 15.90 -10.58 1.83
C ARG A 38 14.37 -10.55 1.85
N LYS A 39 13.78 -10.53 3.06
CA LYS A 39 12.33 -10.53 3.26
C LYS A 39 11.74 -9.15 3.02
N ARG A 40 10.51 -9.14 2.53
CA ARG A 40 9.66 -7.94 2.49
C ARG A 40 8.72 -7.96 3.68
N VAL A 41 8.32 -6.79 4.13
CA VAL A 41 7.26 -6.63 5.12
C VAL A 41 5.96 -6.23 4.44
N VAL A 42 4.85 -6.67 5.01
CA VAL A 42 3.48 -6.36 4.58
C VAL A 42 2.74 -5.67 5.73
N GLY A 43 1.88 -4.72 5.38
CA GLY A 43 0.99 -4.10 6.36
C GLY A 43 -0.28 -3.57 5.71
N VAL A 44 -1.19 -3.10 6.56
CA VAL A 44 -2.49 -2.57 6.16
C VAL A 44 -2.42 -1.05 6.03
N LEU A 45 -3.13 -0.52 5.03
CA LEU A 45 -3.32 0.89 4.82
C LEU A 45 -4.70 1.34 5.30
N LEU A 46 -4.69 2.38 6.12
CA LEU A 46 -5.86 3.03 6.65
C LEU A 46 -6.00 4.43 6.05
N GLY A 47 -7.25 4.84 5.84
CA GLY A 47 -7.54 6.18 5.34
C GLY A 47 -8.95 6.31 4.81
N GLN A 48 -9.11 7.15 3.80
CA GLN A 48 -10.39 7.47 3.17
C GLN A 48 -10.34 7.18 1.67
N ASN A 49 -11.42 6.61 1.15
CA ASN A 49 -11.56 6.29 -0.27
C ASN A 49 -12.96 6.74 -0.73
N ASP A 50 -12.99 7.87 -1.42
CA ASP A 50 -14.22 8.46 -1.98
C ASP A 50 -14.44 8.04 -3.45
N GLY A 51 -13.71 7.01 -3.92
CA GLY A 51 -13.79 6.47 -5.28
C GLY A 51 -13.01 7.26 -6.32
N LYS A 52 -12.86 8.58 -6.17
CA LYS A 52 -11.99 9.43 -7.02
C LYS A 52 -10.69 9.81 -6.34
N ASN A 53 -10.77 10.17 -5.07
CA ASN A 53 -9.64 10.52 -4.24
C ASN A 53 -9.45 9.42 -3.19
N VAL A 54 -8.24 8.90 -3.11
CA VAL A 54 -7.84 7.91 -2.11
C VAL A 54 -6.72 8.52 -1.29
N ARG A 55 -7.04 8.75 -0.03
CA ARG A 55 -6.12 9.39 0.91
C ARG A 55 -5.69 8.37 1.95
N VAL A 56 -4.41 8.06 1.93
CA VAL A 56 -3.76 7.14 2.87
C VAL A 56 -3.20 7.97 4.02
N SER A 57 -3.83 7.89 5.19
CA SER A 57 -3.45 8.68 6.37
C SER A 57 -2.61 7.90 7.37
N ASN A 58 -2.84 6.59 7.48
CA ASN A 58 -2.22 5.78 8.51
C ASN A 58 -1.96 4.36 8.02
N SER A 59 -1.15 3.61 8.76
CA SER A 59 -0.82 2.22 8.43
C SER A 59 -0.44 1.43 9.68
N PHE A 60 -0.54 0.10 9.60
CA PHE A 60 0.00 -0.77 10.64
C PHE A 60 0.61 -2.04 10.05
N ALA A 61 1.63 -2.55 10.74
CA ALA A 61 2.32 -3.79 10.41
C ALA A 61 1.44 -5.03 10.65
N VAL A 62 1.55 -6.04 9.81
CA VAL A 62 0.90 -7.34 10.00
C VAL A 62 1.96 -8.44 10.05
N PRO A 63 1.82 -9.44 10.94
CA PRO A 63 2.64 -10.65 10.88
C PRO A 63 2.48 -11.33 9.50
N PHE A 64 3.58 -11.33 8.74
CA PHE A 64 3.64 -11.86 7.39
C PHE A 64 4.92 -12.65 7.20
N GLU A 65 4.79 -13.84 6.62
CA GLU A 65 5.91 -14.70 6.26
C GLU A 65 5.70 -15.22 4.85
N GLU A 66 6.77 -15.28 4.06
CA GLU A 66 6.78 -15.79 2.69
C GLU A 66 8.02 -16.67 2.53
N ASP A 67 7.86 -17.84 1.91
CA ASP A 67 9.00 -18.72 1.66
C ASP A 67 9.93 -18.12 0.59
N GLU A 68 11.24 -18.12 0.86
CA GLU A 68 12.21 -17.52 -0.05
C GLU A 68 12.41 -18.34 -1.34
N LYS A 69 12.09 -19.64 -1.32
CA LYS A 69 12.26 -20.56 -2.45
C LYS A 69 10.97 -20.68 -3.27
N ASP A 70 9.81 -20.65 -2.62
CA ASP A 70 8.50 -20.69 -3.28
C ASP A 70 7.61 -19.53 -2.83
N PRO A 71 7.56 -18.42 -3.59
CA PRO A 71 6.74 -17.25 -3.28
C PRO A 71 5.24 -17.54 -3.20
N SER A 72 4.77 -18.69 -3.71
CA SER A 72 3.37 -19.11 -3.63
C SER A 72 2.97 -19.54 -2.21
N VAL A 73 3.96 -19.86 -1.37
CA VAL A 73 3.75 -20.25 0.03
C VAL A 73 3.96 -19.03 0.91
N TRP A 74 2.85 -18.44 1.35
CA TRP A 74 2.85 -17.27 2.21
C TRP A 74 1.82 -17.41 3.34
N PHE A 75 2.06 -16.70 4.44
CA PHE A 75 1.21 -16.64 5.61
C PHE A 75 0.94 -15.18 5.98
N LEU A 76 -0.32 -14.89 6.28
CA LEU A 76 -0.79 -13.58 6.72
C LEU A 76 -1.88 -13.76 7.78
N ASP A 77 -1.68 -13.14 8.93
CA ASP A 77 -2.61 -13.26 10.06
C ASP A 77 -3.84 -12.35 9.90
N HIS A 78 -4.94 -12.93 9.42
CA HIS A 78 -6.23 -12.24 9.25
C HIS A 78 -6.91 -11.89 10.59
N ASN A 79 -6.71 -12.70 11.64
CA ASN A 79 -7.28 -12.43 12.96
C ASN A 79 -6.64 -11.18 13.58
N TYR A 80 -5.33 -11.02 13.35
CA TYR A 80 -4.61 -9.81 13.75
C TYR A 80 -5.15 -8.57 13.02
N ILE A 81 -5.37 -8.66 11.70
CA ILE A 81 -5.93 -7.56 10.90
C ILE A 81 -7.29 -7.14 11.44
N GLU A 82 -8.20 -8.09 11.68
CA GLU A 82 -9.55 -7.79 12.18
C GLU A 82 -9.52 -7.13 13.55
N SER A 83 -8.76 -7.71 14.48
CA SER A 83 -8.63 -7.18 15.85
C SER A 83 -8.03 -5.76 15.85
N MET A 84 -7.01 -5.54 15.03
CA MET A 84 -6.33 -4.24 14.95
C MET A 84 -7.21 -3.20 14.24
N ASN A 85 -7.90 -3.58 13.17
CA ASN A 85 -8.86 -2.72 12.49
C ASN A 85 -9.98 -2.27 13.43
N ASP A 86 -10.51 -3.17 14.26
CA ASP A 86 -11.51 -2.83 15.28
C ASP A 86 -10.97 -1.87 16.35
N MET A 87 -9.69 -2.00 16.73
CA MET A 87 -9.03 -1.09 17.66
C MET A 87 -8.86 0.32 17.05
N PHE A 88 -8.35 0.42 15.82
CA PHE A 88 -8.20 1.71 15.13
C PHE A 88 -9.55 2.40 14.92
N LYS A 89 -10.59 1.63 14.58
CA LYS A 89 -11.95 2.16 14.40
C LYS A 89 -12.54 2.75 15.68
N LYS A 90 -12.16 2.24 16.86
CA LYS A 90 -12.56 2.81 18.16
C LYS A 90 -11.87 4.14 18.46
N VAL A 91 -10.65 4.33 17.97
CA VAL A 91 -9.87 5.58 18.15
C VAL A 91 -10.30 6.64 17.14
N ASN A 92 -10.40 6.25 15.87
CA ASN A 92 -10.77 7.12 14.77
C ASN A 92 -11.75 6.43 13.81
N ALA A 93 -13.04 6.72 13.96
CA ALA A 93 -14.08 6.13 13.13
C ALA A 93 -14.07 6.62 11.66
N ARG A 94 -13.31 7.68 11.34
CA ARG A 94 -13.19 8.21 9.97
C ARG A 94 -12.19 7.41 9.13
N GLU A 95 -11.24 6.74 9.76
CA GLU A 95 -10.26 5.91 9.07
C GLU A 95 -10.84 4.52 8.82
N LYS A 96 -10.73 4.07 7.58
CA LYS A 96 -11.16 2.75 7.14
C LYS A 96 -9.99 2.01 6.53
N LEU A 97 -10.05 0.68 6.56
CA LEU A 97 -9.16 -0.16 5.77
C LEU A 97 -9.44 0.08 4.28
N ILE A 98 -8.47 0.70 3.59
CA ILE A 98 -8.57 1.06 2.18
C ILE A 98 -7.64 0.24 1.29
N GLY A 99 -6.68 -0.48 1.88
CA GLY A 99 -5.70 -1.22 1.12
C GLY A 99 -4.61 -1.83 2.00
N TRP A 100 -3.47 -2.09 1.37
CA TRP A 100 -2.31 -2.71 2.00
C TRP A 100 -1.04 -2.22 1.31
N TYR A 101 0.09 -2.35 2.01
CA TYR A 101 1.40 -2.01 1.47
C TYR A 101 2.36 -3.17 1.60
N HIS A 102 3.37 -3.18 0.75
CA HIS A 102 4.58 -3.96 0.98
C HIS A 102 5.82 -3.18 0.57
N THR A 103 6.97 -3.58 1.10
CA THR A 103 8.23 -2.81 0.98
C THR A 103 9.06 -3.14 -0.27
N GLY A 104 8.39 -3.58 -1.34
CA GLY A 104 9.05 -3.88 -2.62
C GLY A 104 10.06 -5.05 -2.57
N PRO A 105 11.02 -5.10 -3.51
CA PRO A 105 11.36 -4.06 -4.49
C PRO A 105 10.48 -4.05 -5.75
N LYS A 106 9.74 -5.12 -6.03
CA LYS A 106 8.86 -5.25 -7.22
C LYS A 106 7.62 -6.08 -6.88
N LEU A 107 6.60 -5.99 -7.73
CA LEU A 107 5.44 -6.88 -7.70
C LEU A 107 5.88 -8.35 -7.82
N ARG A 108 5.22 -9.22 -7.05
CA ARG A 108 5.33 -10.68 -7.08
C ARG A 108 4.00 -11.29 -7.50
N ALA A 109 4.04 -12.53 -7.99
CA ALA A 109 2.83 -13.25 -8.39
C ALA A 109 1.86 -13.46 -7.21
N SER A 110 2.39 -13.67 -6.00
CA SER A 110 1.63 -13.81 -4.75
C SER A 110 0.83 -12.56 -4.39
N ASP A 111 1.17 -11.39 -4.91
CA ASP A 111 0.50 -10.13 -4.59
C ASP A 111 -0.96 -10.11 -5.06
N LEU A 112 -1.26 -10.78 -6.18
CA LEU A 112 -2.64 -10.92 -6.64
C LEU A 112 -3.47 -11.75 -5.65
N GLU A 113 -2.89 -12.82 -5.10
CA GLU A 113 -3.56 -13.68 -4.12
C GLU A 113 -3.78 -12.96 -2.79
N ILE A 114 -2.76 -12.25 -2.31
CA ILE A 114 -2.84 -11.41 -1.11
C ILE A 114 -3.91 -10.32 -1.31
N ASN A 115 -3.94 -9.69 -2.48
CA ASN A 115 -4.92 -8.66 -2.79
C ASN A 115 -6.36 -9.20 -2.82
N GLU A 116 -6.58 -10.42 -3.32
CA GLU A 116 -7.88 -11.09 -3.26
C GLU A 116 -8.30 -11.42 -1.81
N LEU A 117 -7.36 -11.68 -0.90
CA LEU A 117 -7.66 -11.79 0.53
C LEU A 117 -8.13 -10.44 1.09
N PHE A 118 -7.46 -9.34 0.74
CA PHE A 118 -7.86 -7.99 1.17
C PHE A 118 -9.20 -7.53 0.62
N LYS A 119 -9.68 -8.11 -0.49
CA LYS A 119 -11.03 -7.84 -1.01
C LYS A 119 -12.17 -8.20 -0.05
N ARG A 120 -11.91 -9.06 0.94
CA ARG A 120 -12.85 -9.36 2.03
C ARG A 120 -13.11 -8.15 2.92
N TYR A 121 -12.16 -7.23 3.02
CA TYR A 121 -12.25 -6.04 3.88
C TYR A 121 -12.66 -4.78 3.12
N THR A 122 -12.27 -4.66 1.85
CA THR A 122 -12.59 -3.50 1.01
C THR A 122 -12.75 -3.93 -0.46
N PRO A 123 -13.76 -3.45 -1.20
CA PRO A 123 -14.04 -3.95 -2.55
C PRO A 123 -12.92 -3.67 -3.57
N ASN A 124 -12.22 -2.54 -3.41
CA ASN A 124 -11.14 -2.10 -4.30
C ASN A 124 -9.90 -1.76 -3.46
N PRO A 125 -9.16 -2.76 -2.96
CA PRO A 125 -7.97 -2.53 -2.15
C PRO A 125 -6.91 -1.81 -2.98
N LEU A 126 -6.37 -0.73 -2.41
CA LEU A 126 -5.19 -0.06 -2.93
C LEU A 126 -3.95 -0.84 -2.49
N LEU A 127 -3.09 -1.21 -3.43
CA LEU A 127 -1.74 -1.69 -3.13
C LEU A 127 -0.77 -0.52 -3.26
N VAL A 128 0.03 -0.25 -2.24
CA VAL A 128 1.17 0.68 -2.32
C VAL A 128 2.49 -0.06 -2.10
N ILE A 129 3.38 0.02 -3.07
CA ILE A 129 4.76 -0.42 -2.91
C ILE A 129 5.55 0.77 -2.34
N ILE A 130 6.10 0.58 -1.15
CA ILE A 130 6.93 1.59 -0.48
C ILE A 130 8.39 1.17 -0.61
N ASP A 131 9.18 1.98 -1.29
CA ASP A 131 10.61 1.74 -1.40
C ASP A 131 11.33 2.16 -0.11
N VAL A 132 11.90 1.18 0.57
CA VAL A 132 12.67 1.39 1.81
C VAL A 132 14.15 1.65 1.54
N GLN A 133 14.61 1.48 0.30
CA GLN A 133 15.98 1.80 -0.07
C GLN A 133 16.06 3.29 -0.43
N PRO A 134 16.94 4.07 0.22
CA PRO A 134 17.11 5.46 -0.13
C PRO A 134 17.60 5.57 -1.58
N LYS A 135 16.83 6.28 -2.41
CA LYS A 135 17.17 6.61 -3.79
C LYS A 135 17.22 8.13 -3.93
N ASP A 136 18.17 8.62 -4.71
CA ASP A 136 18.40 10.07 -4.87
C ASP A 136 17.31 10.76 -5.72
N VAL A 137 16.47 10.00 -6.44
CA VAL A 137 15.51 10.55 -7.40
C VAL A 137 14.18 9.80 -7.36
N GLY A 138 13.09 10.56 -7.28
CA GLY A 138 11.72 10.05 -7.40
C GLY A 138 10.96 10.01 -6.08
N VAL A 139 9.66 9.74 -6.18
CA VAL A 139 8.80 9.48 -5.02
C VAL A 139 8.93 8.00 -4.67
N PRO A 140 9.20 7.61 -3.41
CA PRO A 140 9.40 6.21 -3.01
C PRO A 140 8.10 5.40 -2.93
N THR A 141 7.05 5.78 -3.67
CA THR A 141 5.73 5.13 -3.62
C THR A 141 5.19 4.86 -5.01
N ASP A 142 4.84 3.60 -5.27
CA ASP A 142 4.09 3.19 -6.46
C ASP A 142 2.75 2.60 -6.03
N ALA A 143 1.65 3.14 -6.56
CA ALA A 143 0.30 2.71 -6.22
C ALA A 143 -0.33 1.87 -7.35
N TYR A 144 -1.09 0.85 -6.97
CA TYR A 144 -1.70 -0.10 -7.90
C TYR A 144 -3.11 -0.49 -7.47
N PHE A 145 -3.98 -0.73 -8.45
CA PHE A 145 -5.27 -1.40 -8.27
C PHE A 145 -5.33 -2.66 -9.13
N ALA A 146 -5.92 -3.74 -8.60
CA ALA A 146 -6.16 -4.95 -9.35
C ALA A 146 -7.41 -4.81 -10.23
N VAL A 147 -7.29 -5.16 -11.51
CA VAL A 147 -8.38 -5.19 -12.49
C VAL A 147 -8.46 -6.56 -13.16
N ASP A 148 -9.65 -6.92 -13.60
CA ASP A 148 -9.86 -8.09 -14.44
C ASP A 148 -9.69 -7.68 -15.91
N GLU A 149 -8.63 -8.15 -16.55
CA GLU A 149 -8.36 -7.95 -17.97
C GLU A 149 -8.94 -9.10 -18.77
N ILE A 150 -9.92 -8.80 -19.63
CA ILE A 150 -10.48 -9.79 -20.56
C ILE A 150 -9.55 -9.83 -21.78
N LYS A 151 -8.94 -10.99 -22.05
CA LYS A 151 -8.13 -11.18 -23.27
C LYS A 151 -8.98 -10.95 -24.52
N ASP A 152 -8.36 -10.46 -25.60
CA ASP A 152 -9.02 -10.19 -26.89
C ASP A 152 -9.80 -11.38 -27.46
N ASP A 153 -9.38 -12.61 -27.13
CA ASP A 153 -10.04 -13.85 -27.53
C ASP A 153 -11.34 -14.17 -26.74
N GLY A 154 -11.70 -13.35 -25.75
CA GLY A 154 -12.95 -13.45 -24.98
C GLY A 154 -13.03 -14.64 -24.00
N THR A 155 -11.98 -15.46 -23.89
CA THR A 155 -12.01 -16.77 -23.20
C THR A 155 -11.36 -16.79 -21.82
N THR A 156 -10.56 -15.78 -21.44
CA THR A 156 -9.90 -15.76 -20.12
C THR A 156 -9.82 -14.34 -19.55
N THR A 157 -10.34 -14.18 -18.33
CA THR A 157 -10.10 -13.03 -17.47
C THR A 157 -8.80 -13.24 -16.71
N ALA A 158 -7.77 -12.47 -17.02
CA ALA A 158 -6.52 -12.44 -16.27
C ALA A 158 -6.54 -11.24 -15.32
N LYS A 159 -6.20 -11.44 -14.05
CA LYS A 159 -6.06 -10.32 -13.11
C LYS A 159 -4.71 -9.65 -13.30
N THR A 160 -4.70 -8.33 -13.37
CA THR A 160 -3.48 -7.54 -13.48
C THR A 160 -3.53 -6.32 -12.60
N PHE A 161 -2.36 -5.81 -12.21
CA PHE A 161 -2.25 -4.55 -11.47
C PHE A 161 -2.08 -3.40 -12.47
N VAL A 162 -2.90 -2.36 -12.29
CA VAL A 162 -2.79 -1.11 -13.04
C VAL A 162 -2.15 -0.07 -12.14
N HIS A 163 -1.05 0.51 -12.61
CA HIS A 163 -0.37 1.59 -11.93
C HIS A 163 -1.25 2.84 -11.90
N THR A 164 -1.37 3.43 -10.71
CA THR A 164 -2.06 4.69 -10.47
C THR A 164 -1.06 5.69 -9.90
N PRO A 165 -0.91 6.89 -10.48
CA PRO A 165 0.00 7.90 -9.96
C PRO A 165 -0.29 8.20 -8.48
N SER A 166 0.75 8.17 -7.65
CA SER A 166 0.67 8.53 -6.25
C SER A 166 1.46 9.82 -5.97
N THR A 167 1.00 10.57 -4.98
CA THR A 167 1.64 11.80 -4.51
C THR A 167 1.80 11.73 -3.00
N ILE A 168 2.84 12.39 -2.47
CA ILE A 168 3.01 12.55 -1.03
C ILE A 168 2.34 13.86 -0.64
N GLU A 169 1.39 13.80 0.27
CA GLU A 169 0.62 14.95 0.74
C GLU A 169 0.56 14.91 2.27
N ALA A 170 1.08 15.96 2.91
CA ALA A 170 1.08 16.10 4.35
C ALA A 170 -0.11 16.94 4.82
N GLU A 171 -0.66 16.64 6.00
CA GLU A 171 -1.49 17.64 6.71
C GLU A 171 -0.62 18.75 7.30
N GLU A 172 -1.22 19.90 7.62
CA GLU A 172 -0.53 21.01 8.28
C GLU A 172 0.25 20.56 9.53
N ALA A 173 -0.35 19.70 10.36
CA ALA A 173 0.32 19.16 11.54
C ALA A 173 1.53 18.26 11.19
N GLU A 174 1.41 17.46 10.13
CA GLU A 174 2.50 16.59 9.65
C GLU A 174 3.60 17.39 8.97
N GLU A 175 3.26 18.43 8.21
CA GLU A 175 4.21 19.31 7.52
C GLU A 175 5.15 19.98 8.52
N ILE A 176 4.60 20.54 9.60
CA ILE A 176 5.39 21.12 10.68
C ILE A 176 6.29 20.06 11.34
N GLY A 177 5.77 18.85 11.55
CA GLY A 177 6.54 17.74 12.12
C GLY A 177 7.71 17.32 11.23
N VAL A 178 7.47 17.16 9.93
CA VAL A 178 8.49 16.81 8.93
C VAL A 178 9.52 17.94 8.79
N GLU A 179 9.08 19.19 8.74
CA GLU A 179 9.99 20.34 8.68
C GLU A 179 10.91 20.38 9.91
N HIS A 180 10.36 20.13 11.10
CA HIS A 180 11.14 20.09 12.34
C HIS A 180 12.19 18.97 12.31
N LEU A 181 11.80 17.74 11.92
CA LEU A 181 12.72 16.61 11.80
C LEU A 181 13.85 16.88 10.80
N LEU A 182 13.56 17.60 9.71
CA LEU A 182 14.55 17.93 8.69
C LEU A 182 15.55 19.01 9.15
N ARG A 183 15.20 19.86 10.11
CA ARG A 183 16.15 20.84 10.69
C ARG A 183 17.30 20.12 11.40
N ASP A 184 16.97 19.15 12.23
CA ASP A 184 17.97 18.38 13.00
C ASP A 184 18.95 17.61 12.10
N ILE A 185 18.50 17.15 10.93
CA ILE A 185 19.36 16.43 9.97
C ILE A 185 20.28 17.40 9.21
N ARG A 186 19.80 18.62 8.90
CA ARG A 186 20.59 19.63 8.20
C ARG A 186 21.68 20.24 9.06
N ASP A 187 21.50 20.29 10.37
CA ASP A 187 22.51 20.81 11.31
C ASP A 187 23.65 19.82 11.60
N VAL A 188 23.48 18.54 11.23
CA VAL A 188 24.47 17.46 11.42
C VAL A 188 25.25 17.15 10.12
N ALA A 189 24.83 17.71 8.99
CA ALA A 189 25.44 17.51 7.66
C ALA A 189 26.45 18.59 7.27
#